data_AF-A0A3Q4I6P4-F1
#
_entry.id   AF-A0A3Q4I6P4-F1
#
_cell.length_a   1.000
_cell.length_b   1.000
_cell.length_c   1.000
_cell.angle_alpha   90.00
_cell.angle_beta   90.00
_cell.angle_gamma   90.00
#
_symmetry.space_group_name_H-M   'P 1'
#
loop_
_entity.id
_entity.type
_entity.pdbx_description
1 polymer ?
#
loop_
_entity_poly.entity_id
_entity_poly.type
_entity_poly.pdbx_seq_one_letter_code
_entity_poly.pdbx_strand_id
1 'polypeptide(L)'
;RRPSGRLEAVQLMGMMDDMLEKAGLEGLLELVKVEQNIYNIVFHELIRQVSVGCAERGQLLAKLRQRYQSLLDRVPRRLKALHTEVVAQRALDRRLTEEIHHIKLTIQQLSMYVRSDWGVIVSNITTCCSRTNKICRTFDVNTAAVTATLLLQDTECINIIMESTDYWRKQLAAFMAQLKQTEHAHCAQISAIQQGINKWLSFSLLCEHYQGEKQLNCQQTLGELGDIQERWLNMSLQLFSRHPSADGGPPEGQHAQTELDNELCELLRELDVQVNGDNGLHGNVMSLLGLMESWGSKLATVIEDPEKMAVSDWLELERALHSWKSLADEAFRHFSNKTDNKPDTS
;
A
#
# COMPACT_ATOMS: atom_id res chain seq x y z
N ARG A 1 7.72 -60.45 29.15
CA ARG A 1 6.28 -60.34 28.85
C ARG A 1 6.15 -59.60 27.52
N ARG A 2 5.43 -60.11 26.52
CA ARG A 2 5.19 -59.37 25.26
C ARG A 2 4.31 -58.16 25.57
N PRO A 3 4.83 -56.91 25.52
CA PRO A 3 4.09 -55.68 25.86
C PRO A 3 3.40 -55.16 24.60
N SER A 4 2.61 -56.03 23.97
CA SER A 4 2.03 -55.83 22.64
C SER A 4 0.69 -56.57 22.55
N GLY A 5 -0.05 -56.57 23.67
CA GLY A 5 -1.37 -57.18 23.74
C GLY A 5 -2.45 -56.22 23.28
N ARG A 6 -3.54 -56.74 22.70
CA ARG A 6 -4.73 -55.97 22.29
C ARG A 6 -5.26 -55.04 23.40
N LEU A 7 -5.15 -55.44 24.66
CA LEU A 7 -5.58 -54.65 25.82
C LEU A 7 -4.79 -53.35 26.00
N GLU A 8 -3.47 -53.38 25.81
CA GLU A 8 -2.61 -52.19 25.93
C GLU A 8 -2.87 -51.18 24.80
N ALA A 9 -3.18 -51.67 23.59
CA ALA A 9 -3.59 -50.81 22.48
C ALA A 9 -4.94 -50.11 22.73
N VAL A 10 -5.91 -50.83 23.30
CA VAL A 10 -7.23 -50.27 23.67
C VAL A 10 -7.09 -49.24 24.79
N GLN A 11 -6.21 -49.47 25.77
CA GLN A 11 -5.92 -48.49 26.82
C GLN A 11 -5.26 -47.22 26.24
N LEU A 12 -4.35 -47.37 25.28
CA LEU A 12 -3.72 -46.24 24.60
C LEU A 12 -4.72 -45.42 23.79
N MET A 13 -5.67 -46.07 23.12
CA MET A 13 -6.80 -45.40 22.45
C MET A 13 -7.62 -44.58 23.44
N GLY A 14 -8.07 -45.17 24.55
CA GLY A 14 -8.87 -44.45 25.54
C GLY A 14 -8.12 -43.26 26.17
N MET A 15 -6.81 -43.40 26.43
CA MET A 15 -5.99 -42.28 26.88
C MET A 15 -5.87 -41.17 25.82
N MET A 16 -5.80 -41.52 24.54
CA MET A 16 -5.78 -40.55 23.45
C MET A 16 -7.08 -39.76 23.39
N ASP A 17 -8.23 -40.45 23.44
CA ASP A 17 -9.55 -39.84 23.39
C ASP A 17 -9.75 -38.88 24.59
N ASP A 18 -9.40 -39.30 25.81
CA ASP A 18 -9.45 -38.46 27.01
C ASP A 18 -8.57 -37.20 26.91
N MET A 19 -7.41 -37.31 26.24
CA MET A 19 -6.50 -36.18 26.05
C MET A 19 -7.04 -35.20 25.00
N LEU A 20 -7.64 -35.72 23.91
CA LEU A 20 -8.25 -34.91 22.86
C LEU A 20 -9.49 -34.18 23.37
N GLU A 21 -10.35 -34.84 24.16
CA GLU A 21 -11.54 -34.22 24.74
C GLU A 21 -11.16 -33.06 25.69
N LYS A 22 -10.03 -33.18 26.40
CA LYS A 22 -9.50 -32.12 27.28
C LYS A 22 -8.79 -30.99 26.54
N ALA A 23 -8.42 -31.16 25.27
CA ALA A 23 -7.71 -30.14 24.51
C ALA A 23 -8.58 -28.91 24.22
N GLY A 24 -9.91 -29.07 24.13
CA GLY A 24 -10.89 -27.97 24.10
C GLY A 24 -10.79 -27.00 22.90
N LEU A 25 -11.75 -26.08 22.78
CA LEU A 25 -11.85 -25.07 21.71
C LEU A 25 -10.84 -23.92 21.91
N GLU A 26 -9.56 -24.20 21.73
CA GLU A 26 -8.54 -23.15 21.58
C GLU A 26 -8.47 -22.68 20.11
N GLY A 27 -7.95 -21.46 19.87
CA GLY A 27 -7.78 -20.96 18.51
C GLY A 27 -6.99 -21.95 17.64
N LEU A 28 -7.38 -22.10 16.37
CA LEU A 28 -6.94 -23.16 15.45
C LEU A 28 -5.43 -23.51 15.54
N LEU A 29 -4.56 -22.50 15.65
CA LEU A 29 -3.11 -22.71 15.73
C LEU A 29 -2.64 -23.33 17.05
N GLU A 30 -3.26 -22.98 18.18
CA GLU A 30 -2.94 -23.57 19.48
C GLU A 30 -3.55 -24.97 19.59
N LEU A 31 -4.77 -25.15 19.08
CA LEU A 31 -5.39 -26.48 18.98
C LEU A 31 -4.50 -27.46 18.20
N VAL A 32 -4.02 -27.07 17.01
CA VAL A 32 -3.11 -27.91 16.20
C VAL A 32 -1.84 -28.30 16.97
N LYS A 33 -1.28 -27.41 17.80
CA LYS A 33 -0.10 -27.74 18.61
C LYS A 33 -0.43 -28.73 19.73
N VAL A 34 -1.53 -28.51 20.45
CA VAL A 34 -1.97 -29.37 21.55
C VAL A 34 -2.27 -30.78 21.03
N GLU A 35 -3.04 -30.89 19.94
CA GLU A 35 -3.33 -32.16 19.30
C GLU A 35 -2.08 -32.85 18.76
N GLN A 36 -1.16 -32.11 18.12
CA GLN A 36 0.09 -32.67 17.63
C GLN A 36 0.93 -33.27 18.77
N ASN A 37 0.92 -32.65 19.96
CA ASN A 37 1.59 -33.20 21.14
C ASN A 37 0.94 -34.51 21.61
N ILE A 38 -0.39 -34.58 21.59
CA ILE A 38 -1.14 -35.80 21.93
C ILE A 38 -0.79 -36.93 20.94
N TYR A 39 -0.85 -36.65 19.64
CA TYR A 39 -0.45 -37.62 18.61
C TYR A 39 1.01 -38.03 18.76
N ASN A 40 1.91 -37.11 19.11
CA ASN A 40 3.32 -37.41 19.33
C ASN A 40 3.52 -38.44 20.45
N ILE A 41 2.80 -38.32 21.56
CA ILE A 41 2.83 -39.27 22.68
C ILE A 41 2.38 -40.65 22.22
N VAL A 42 1.23 -40.73 21.54
CA VAL A 42 0.65 -42.00 21.06
C VAL A 42 1.57 -42.67 20.03
N PHE A 43 2.10 -41.90 19.06
CA PHE A 43 3.03 -42.42 18.07
C PHE A 43 4.33 -42.94 18.68
N HIS A 44 4.86 -42.30 19.71
CA HIS A 44 6.06 -42.80 20.39
C HIS A 44 5.81 -44.16 21.03
N GLU A 45 4.66 -44.34 21.65
CA GLU A 45 4.29 -45.63 22.25
C GLU A 45 4.00 -46.71 21.19
N LEU A 46 3.30 -46.38 20.10
CA LEU A 46 3.09 -47.30 18.98
C LEU A 46 4.40 -47.74 18.34
N ILE A 47 5.33 -46.81 18.08
CA ILE A 47 6.66 -47.14 17.53
C ILE A 47 7.40 -48.07 18.49
N ARG A 48 7.35 -47.81 19.80
CA ARG A 48 7.99 -48.66 20.82
C ARG A 48 7.40 -50.07 20.78
N GLN A 49 6.07 -50.21 20.78
CA GLN A 49 5.39 -51.50 20.75
C GLN A 49 5.69 -52.30 19.48
N VAL A 50 5.64 -51.65 18.31
CA VAL A 50 5.96 -52.29 17.02
C VAL A 50 7.43 -52.74 16.97
N SER A 51 8.34 -51.93 17.53
CA SER A 51 9.77 -52.25 17.58
C SER A 51 10.08 -53.50 18.40
N VAL A 52 9.28 -53.79 19.44
CA VAL A 52 9.43 -55.01 20.26
C VAL A 52 9.11 -56.26 19.44
N GLY A 53 8.19 -56.18 18.48
CA GLY A 53 7.85 -57.29 17.59
C GLY A 53 8.77 -57.38 16.36
N CYS A 54 9.14 -56.23 15.78
CA CYS A 54 10.02 -56.13 14.62
C CYS A 54 10.65 -54.73 14.57
N ALA A 55 11.97 -54.68 14.80
CA ALA A 55 12.73 -53.43 14.88
C ALA A 55 12.66 -52.64 13.57
N GLU A 56 12.68 -53.31 12.42
CA GLU A 56 12.62 -52.71 11.09
C GLU A 56 11.29 -52.01 10.83
N ARG A 57 10.17 -52.62 11.27
CA ARG A 57 8.84 -51.99 11.20
C ARG A 57 8.77 -50.75 12.09
N GLY A 58 9.35 -50.82 13.29
CA GLY A 58 9.46 -49.69 14.20
C GLY A 58 10.27 -48.53 13.60
N GLN A 59 11.43 -48.83 13.00
CA GLN A 59 12.26 -47.84 12.30
C GLN A 59 11.54 -47.19 11.11
N LEU A 60 10.79 -47.97 10.32
CA LEU A 60 10.00 -47.44 9.21
C LEU A 60 8.92 -46.47 9.72
N LEU A 61 8.19 -46.85 10.78
CA LEU A 61 7.15 -46.03 11.38
C LEU A 61 7.73 -44.73 11.98
N ALA A 62 8.90 -44.81 12.60
CA ALA A 62 9.63 -43.64 13.10
C ALA A 62 10.04 -42.68 11.97
N LYS A 63 10.55 -43.20 10.85
CA LYS A 63 10.89 -42.37 9.67
C LYS A 63 9.65 -41.71 9.06
N LEU A 64 8.52 -42.41 8.99
CA LEU A 64 7.25 -41.85 8.51
C LEU A 64 6.77 -40.72 9.43
N ARG A 65 6.73 -40.96 10.75
CA ARG A 65 6.34 -39.96 11.75
C ARG A 65 7.25 -38.73 11.70
N GLN A 66 8.56 -38.90 11.55
CA GLN A 66 9.48 -37.76 11.41
C GLN A 66 9.18 -36.90 10.18
N ARG A 67 8.81 -37.51 9.04
CA ARG A 67 8.42 -36.78 7.83
C ARG A 67 7.10 -36.03 8.02
N TYR A 68 6.09 -36.66 8.62
CA TYR A 68 4.81 -35.99 8.91
C TYR A 68 4.97 -34.86 9.92
N GLN A 69 5.74 -35.07 10.98
CA GLN A 69 6.02 -34.04 11.99
C GLN A 69 6.70 -32.82 11.35
N SER A 70 7.70 -33.03 10.48
CA SER A 70 8.33 -31.92 9.74
C SER A 70 7.36 -31.17 8.83
N LEU A 71 6.35 -31.84 8.27
CA LEU A 71 5.33 -31.20 7.44
C LEU A 71 4.37 -30.37 8.31
N LEU A 72 3.86 -30.97 9.39
CA LEU A 72 2.92 -30.37 10.33
C LEU A 72 3.55 -29.22 11.13
N ASP A 73 4.88 -29.20 11.29
CA ASP A 73 5.60 -28.05 11.84
C ASP A 73 5.76 -26.90 10.83
N ARG A 74 5.80 -27.19 9.52
CA ARG A 74 6.08 -26.21 8.46
C ARG A 74 4.82 -25.48 8.00
N VAL A 75 3.70 -26.20 7.88
CA VAL A 75 2.41 -25.63 7.41
C VAL A 75 1.94 -24.45 8.27
N PRO A 76 1.89 -24.53 9.61
CA PRO A 76 1.40 -23.43 10.43
C PRO A 76 2.34 -22.21 10.42
N ARG A 77 3.66 -22.44 10.28
CA ARG A 77 4.63 -21.34 10.11
C ARG A 77 4.42 -20.60 8.80
N ARG A 78 4.17 -21.33 7.71
CA ARG A 78 3.85 -20.76 6.39
C ARG A 78 2.53 -20.01 6.41
N LEU A 79 1.50 -20.57 7.03
CA LEU A 79 0.20 -19.91 7.18
C LEU A 79 0.31 -18.62 8.00
N LYS A 80 1.08 -18.63 9.10
CA LYS A 80 1.34 -17.42 9.90
C LYS A 80 2.09 -16.35 9.11
N ALA A 81 3.12 -16.74 8.36
CA ALA A 81 3.86 -15.81 7.50
C ALA A 81 2.97 -15.21 6.40
N LEU A 82 2.16 -16.04 5.74
CA LEU A 82 1.19 -15.62 4.74
C LEU A 82 0.16 -14.65 5.33
N HIS A 83 -0.41 -14.98 6.49
CA HIS A 83 -1.34 -14.11 7.19
C HIS A 83 -0.71 -12.76 7.55
N THR A 84 0.53 -12.73 8.05
CA THR A 84 1.24 -11.48 8.34
C THR A 84 1.42 -10.63 7.08
N GLU A 85 1.77 -11.23 5.95
CA GLU A 85 1.92 -10.53 4.67
C GLU A 85 0.57 -10.00 4.16
N VAL A 86 -0.51 -10.79 4.23
CA VAL A 86 -1.88 -10.36 3.87
C VAL A 86 -2.35 -9.19 4.76
N VAL A 87 -2.08 -9.23 6.06
CA VAL A 87 -2.42 -8.12 6.97
C VAL A 87 -1.63 -6.86 6.64
N ALA A 88 -0.34 -7.00 6.32
CA ALA A 88 0.50 -5.88 5.88
C ALA A 88 -0.03 -5.27 4.57
N GLN A 89 -0.37 -6.10 3.58
CA GLN A 89 -0.98 -5.67 2.33
C GLN A 89 -2.27 -4.87 2.56
N ARG A 90 -3.18 -5.34 3.42
CA ARG A 90 -4.41 -4.61 3.78
C ARG A 90 -4.14 -3.27 4.45
N ALA A 91 -3.11 -3.18 5.29
CA ALA A 91 -2.73 -1.92 5.93
C ALA A 91 -2.18 -0.92 4.90
N LEU A 92 -1.40 -1.40 3.93
CA LEU A 92 -0.93 -0.59 2.81
C LEU A 92 -2.06 -0.12 1.91
N ASP A 93 -2.99 -1.00 1.55
CA ASP A 93 -4.17 -0.66 0.73
C ASP A 93 -5.01 0.46 1.37
N ARG A 94 -5.22 0.41 2.70
CA ARG A 94 -5.90 1.48 3.44
C ARG A 94 -5.15 2.80 3.35
N ARG A 95 -3.85 2.77 3.60
CA ARG A 95 -3.01 3.98 3.53
C ARG A 95 -2.91 4.51 2.10
N LEU A 96 -2.91 3.65 1.09
CA LEU A 96 -2.97 4.04 -0.32
C LEU A 96 -4.27 4.78 -0.62
N THR A 97 -5.39 4.30 -0.09
CA THR A 97 -6.69 4.97 -0.22
C THR A 97 -6.67 6.38 0.37
N GLU A 98 -6.08 6.54 1.56
CA GLU A 98 -5.93 7.84 2.23
C GLU A 98 -5.04 8.80 1.43
N GLU A 99 -3.90 8.32 0.93
CA GLU A 99 -2.99 9.14 0.13
C GLU A 99 -3.59 9.51 -1.24
N ILE A 100 -4.30 8.59 -1.91
CA ILE A 100 -5.07 8.90 -3.14
C ILE A 100 -6.09 9.99 -2.87
N HIS A 101 -6.80 9.91 -1.75
CA HIS A 101 -7.76 10.94 -1.36
C HIS A 101 -7.07 12.29 -1.13
N HIS A 102 -5.94 12.31 -0.43
CA HIS A 102 -5.14 13.51 -0.22
C HIS A 102 -4.68 14.13 -1.55
N ILE A 103 -4.16 13.33 -2.46
CA ILE A 103 -3.71 13.79 -3.79
C ILE A 103 -4.86 14.32 -4.60
N LYS A 104 -6.02 13.67 -4.55
CA LYS A 104 -7.22 14.18 -5.22
C LYS A 104 -7.57 15.58 -4.72
N LEU A 105 -7.49 15.84 -3.42
CA LEU A 105 -7.68 17.18 -2.86
C LEU A 105 -6.59 18.16 -3.33
N THR A 106 -5.33 17.75 -3.34
CA THR A 106 -4.20 18.56 -3.84
C THR A 106 -4.35 18.90 -5.33
N ILE A 107 -4.75 17.94 -6.16
CA ILE A 107 -5.01 18.14 -7.60
C ILE A 107 -6.19 19.11 -7.79
N GLN A 108 -7.26 18.96 -7.00
CA GLN A 108 -8.40 19.88 -7.07
C GLN A 108 -7.98 21.31 -6.72
N GLN A 109 -7.19 21.50 -5.67
CA GLN A 109 -6.64 22.80 -5.29
C GLN A 109 -5.76 23.39 -6.39
N LEU A 110 -4.82 22.60 -6.94
CA LEU A 110 -3.94 23.07 -8.02
C LEU A 110 -4.73 23.39 -9.29
N SER A 111 -5.75 22.59 -9.61
CA SER A 111 -6.61 22.82 -10.77
C SER A 111 -7.47 24.08 -10.63
N MET A 112 -7.98 24.39 -9.44
CA MET A 112 -8.66 25.67 -9.17
C MET A 112 -7.69 26.84 -9.34
N TYR A 113 -6.48 26.71 -8.82
CA TYR A 113 -5.45 27.73 -8.82
C TYR A 113 -4.86 28.04 -10.21
N VAL A 114 -4.52 27.01 -10.99
CA VAL A 114 -4.03 27.19 -12.37
C VAL A 114 -5.11 27.82 -13.25
N ARG A 115 -6.38 27.47 -13.04
CA ARG A 115 -7.51 27.99 -13.79
C ARG A 115 -7.87 29.43 -13.44
N SER A 116 -7.75 29.83 -12.16
CA SER A 116 -8.21 31.16 -11.73
C SER A 116 -7.26 32.27 -12.14
N ASP A 117 -5.93 32.04 -12.10
CA ASP A 117 -5.03 33.18 -11.95
C ASP A 117 -3.69 33.08 -12.70
N TRP A 118 -3.17 31.89 -12.96
CA TRP A 118 -1.71 31.75 -13.13
C TRP A 118 -1.14 32.24 -14.47
N GLY A 119 -1.74 31.86 -15.61
CA GLY A 119 -1.25 32.28 -16.94
C GLY A 119 -1.39 33.78 -17.20
N VAL A 120 -2.42 34.41 -16.63
CA VAL A 120 -2.70 35.85 -16.78
C VAL A 120 -1.86 36.67 -15.80
N ILE A 121 -1.70 36.20 -14.56
CA ILE A 121 -0.90 36.88 -13.53
C ILE A 121 0.59 36.83 -13.88
N VAL A 122 1.17 35.69 -14.29
CA VAL A 122 2.62 35.64 -14.62
C VAL A 122 2.94 36.56 -15.81
N SER A 123 2.17 36.48 -16.90
CA SER A 123 2.34 37.37 -18.06
C SER A 123 2.22 38.84 -17.67
N ASN A 124 1.23 39.19 -16.85
CA ASN A 124 1.01 40.56 -16.42
C ASN A 124 2.03 41.04 -15.39
N ILE A 125 2.46 40.22 -14.44
CA ILE A 125 3.47 40.56 -13.44
C ILE A 125 4.84 40.72 -14.09
N THR A 126 5.30 39.78 -14.93
CA THR A 126 6.62 39.90 -15.59
C THR A 126 6.66 41.11 -16.53
N THR A 127 5.59 41.32 -17.30
CA THR A 127 5.46 42.49 -18.17
C THR A 127 5.27 43.79 -17.37
N CYS A 128 4.56 43.76 -16.25
CA CYS A 128 4.38 44.91 -15.38
C CYS A 128 5.69 45.25 -14.67
N CYS A 129 6.36 44.31 -14.00
CA CYS A 129 7.66 44.46 -13.33
C CYS A 129 8.75 45.00 -14.27
N SER A 130 8.83 44.48 -15.50
CA SER A 130 9.78 45.00 -16.49
C SER A 130 9.46 46.45 -16.91
N ARG A 131 8.17 46.77 -17.09
CA ARG A 131 7.70 48.13 -17.37
C ARG A 131 7.88 49.08 -16.19
N THR A 132 7.55 48.69 -14.95
CA THR A 132 7.75 49.51 -13.75
C THR A 132 9.22 49.72 -13.46
N ASN A 133 10.09 48.71 -13.62
CA ASN A 133 11.54 48.91 -13.50
C ASN A 133 12.07 49.90 -14.54
N LYS A 134 11.57 49.84 -15.78
CA LYS A 134 11.93 50.81 -16.82
C LYS A 134 11.41 52.21 -16.48
N ILE A 135 10.18 52.33 -15.99
CA ILE A 135 9.59 53.60 -15.55
C ILE A 135 10.38 54.19 -14.38
N CYS A 136 10.71 53.41 -13.35
CA CYS A 136 11.54 53.84 -12.22
C CYS A 136 12.88 54.39 -12.68
N ARG A 137 13.62 53.64 -13.50
CA ARG A 137 14.92 54.10 -14.03
C ARG A 137 14.79 55.40 -14.83
N THR A 138 13.74 55.51 -15.64
CA THR A 138 13.50 56.71 -16.45
C THR A 138 13.10 57.90 -15.57
N PHE A 139 12.32 57.67 -14.52
CA PHE A 139 11.90 58.68 -13.56
C PHE A 139 13.10 59.18 -12.74
N ASP A 140 13.95 58.29 -12.23
CA ASP A 140 15.17 58.66 -11.50
C ASP A 140 16.11 59.52 -12.35
N VAL A 141 16.30 59.16 -13.64
CA VAL A 141 17.12 59.94 -14.58
C VAL A 141 16.49 61.30 -14.87
N ASN A 142 15.17 61.36 -15.09
CA ASN A 142 14.47 62.62 -15.34
C ASN A 142 14.49 63.54 -14.11
N THR A 143 14.23 63.02 -12.91
CA THR A 143 14.29 63.81 -11.68
C THR A 143 15.69 64.35 -11.46
N ALA A 144 16.75 63.55 -11.66
CA ALA A 144 18.12 64.03 -11.55
C ALA A 144 18.43 65.16 -12.55
N ALA A 145 17.99 65.03 -13.82
CA ALA A 145 18.19 66.03 -14.86
C ALA A 145 17.42 67.34 -14.57
N VAL A 146 16.16 67.25 -14.16
CA VAL A 146 15.30 68.40 -13.83
C VAL A 146 15.82 69.12 -12.58
N THR A 147 16.24 68.39 -11.56
CA THR A 147 16.81 68.96 -10.33
C THR A 147 18.12 69.70 -10.62
N ALA A 148 19.00 69.13 -11.46
CA ALA A 148 20.24 69.78 -11.89
C ALA A 148 19.99 71.09 -12.68
N THR A 149 18.91 71.15 -13.46
CA THR A 149 18.54 72.34 -14.26
C THR A 149 17.92 73.44 -13.39
N LEU A 150 17.07 73.08 -12.42
CA LEU A 150 16.37 74.03 -11.55
C LEU A 150 17.22 74.58 -10.40
N LEU A 151 18.27 73.86 -9.97
CA LEU A 151 19.25 74.34 -8.97
C LEU A 151 19.93 75.65 -9.37
N LEU A 152 19.85 76.05 -10.65
CA LEU A 152 20.38 77.31 -11.18
C LEU A 152 19.36 78.47 -11.19
N GLN A 153 18.06 78.26 -10.92
CA GLN A 153 17.03 79.26 -11.20
C GLN A 153 15.91 79.44 -10.16
N ASP A 154 15.44 78.41 -9.44
CA ASP A 154 14.27 78.59 -8.54
C ASP A 154 14.13 77.49 -7.46
N THR A 155 14.04 77.88 -6.19
CA THR A 155 14.02 76.97 -5.02
C THR A 155 12.64 76.38 -4.69
N GLU A 156 11.54 77.05 -5.04
CA GLU A 156 10.20 76.59 -4.66
C GLU A 156 9.69 75.47 -5.57
N CYS A 157 9.99 75.57 -6.87
CA CYS A 157 9.70 74.52 -7.85
C CYS A 157 10.44 73.21 -7.54
N ILE A 158 11.67 73.29 -7.01
CA ILE A 158 12.46 72.12 -6.59
C ILE A 158 11.75 71.37 -5.47
N ASN A 159 11.23 72.07 -4.47
CA ASN A 159 10.54 71.44 -3.33
C ASN A 159 9.29 70.67 -3.80
N ILE A 160 8.47 71.26 -4.69
CA ILE A 160 7.27 70.61 -5.23
C ILE A 160 7.62 69.35 -6.04
N ILE A 161 8.69 69.40 -6.84
CA ILE A 161 9.17 68.27 -7.62
C ILE A 161 9.74 67.17 -6.72
N MET A 162 10.47 67.53 -5.68
CA MET A 162 10.99 66.59 -4.68
C MET A 162 9.86 65.88 -3.93
N GLU A 163 8.86 66.61 -3.44
CA GLU A 163 7.69 66.03 -2.77
C GLU A 163 6.91 65.08 -3.68
N SER A 164 6.69 65.48 -4.94
CA SER A 164 6.02 64.64 -5.94
C SER A 164 6.84 63.38 -6.26
N THR A 165 8.16 63.51 -6.36
CA THR A 165 9.07 62.38 -6.60
C THR A 165 9.03 61.39 -5.43
N ASP A 166 9.09 61.89 -4.19
CA ASP A 166 9.04 61.05 -2.99
C ASP A 166 7.68 60.35 -2.84
N TYR A 167 6.58 61.04 -3.20
CA TYR A 167 5.25 60.43 -3.25
C TYR A 167 5.20 59.26 -4.24
N TRP A 168 5.64 59.48 -5.49
CA TRP A 168 5.64 58.43 -6.51
C TRP A 168 6.57 57.27 -6.14
N ARG A 169 7.73 57.55 -5.54
CA ARG A 169 8.65 56.52 -5.03
C ARG A 169 7.98 55.63 -3.98
N LYS A 170 7.24 56.23 -3.03
CA LYS A 170 6.50 55.48 -2.01
C LYS A 170 5.39 54.61 -2.63
N GLN A 171 4.64 55.14 -3.60
CA GLN A 171 3.59 54.38 -4.29
C GLN A 171 4.15 53.21 -5.09
N LEU A 172 5.24 53.43 -5.83
CA LEU A 172 5.94 52.37 -6.58
C LEU A 172 6.52 51.30 -5.66
N ALA A 173 7.13 51.70 -4.54
CA ALA A 173 7.64 50.76 -3.55
C ALA A 173 6.51 49.89 -2.94
N ALA A 174 5.37 50.49 -2.59
CA ALA A 174 4.21 49.77 -2.07
C ALA A 174 3.64 48.78 -3.12
N PHE A 175 3.52 49.21 -4.37
CA PHE A 175 3.07 48.35 -5.47
C PHE A 175 4.03 47.18 -5.72
N MET A 176 5.34 47.44 -5.76
CA MET A 176 6.36 46.40 -5.91
C MET A 176 6.37 45.41 -4.74
N ALA A 177 6.11 45.88 -3.51
CA ALA A 177 5.97 45.01 -2.35
C ALA A 177 4.74 44.10 -2.45
N GLN A 178 3.61 44.62 -2.91
CA GLN A 178 2.41 43.82 -3.17
C GLN A 178 2.66 42.75 -4.23
N LEU A 179 3.30 43.10 -5.34
CA LEU A 179 3.66 42.14 -6.39
C LEU A 179 4.53 40.99 -5.86
N LYS A 180 5.61 41.32 -5.14
CA LYS A 180 6.49 40.31 -4.51
C LYS A 180 5.76 39.44 -3.50
N GLN A 181 4.87 40.03 -2.70
CA GLN A 181 4.09 39.27 -1.72
C GLN A 181 3.16 38.26 -2.41
N THR A 182 2.56 38.66 -3.53
CA THR A 182 1.71 37.78 -4.33
C THR A 182 2.56 36.63 -4.90
N GLU A 183 3.66 36.93 -5.58
CA GLU A 183 4.62 35.94 -6.11
C GLU A 183 5.10 34.94 -5.04
N HIS A 184 5.46 35.40 -3.84
CA HIS A 184 5.86 34.52 -2.74
C HIS A 184 4.74 33.60 -2.25
N ALA A 185 3.51 34.13 -2.08
CA ALA A 185 2.36 33.31 -1.69
C ALA A 185 2.09 32.19 -2.69
N HIS A 186 2.32 32.49 -3.96
CA HIS A 186 2.18 31.56 -5.06
C HIS A 186 3.27 30.49 -5.12
N CYS A 187 4.55 30.86 -4.97
CA CYS A 187 5.64 29.88 -4.84
C CYS A 187 5.45 28.93 -3.65
N ALA A 188 4.92 29.45 -2.52
CA ALA A 188 4.60 28.62 -1.36
C ALA A 188 3.53 27.57 -1.67
N GLN A 189 2.50 27.91 -2.44
CA GLN A 189 1.46 26.95 -2.85
C GLN A 189 2.02 25.87 -3.79
N ILE A 190 2.80 26.25 -4.79
CA ILE A 190 3.44 25.30 -5.72
C ILE A 190 4.38 24.36 -4.95
N SER A 191 5.14 24.88 -3.98
CA SER A 191 6.00 24.06 -3.11
C SER A 191 5.21 23.05 -2.26
N ALA A 192 4.08 23.47 -1.67
CA ALA A 192 3.22 22.54 -0.93
C ALA A 192 2.69 21.40 -1.81
N ILE A 193 2.38 21.70 -3.07
CA ILE A 193 1.89 20.69 -4.02
C ILE A 193 3.04 19.78 -4.47
N GLN A 194 4.23 20.33 -4.75
CA GLN A 194 5.42 19.54 -5.05
C GLN A 194 5.74 18.56 -3.90
N GLN A 195 5.62 19.00 -2.65
CA GLN A 195 5.78 18.12 -1.49
C GLN A 195 4.73 17.00 -1.46
N GLY A 196 3.47 17.31 -1.78
CA GLY A 196 2.40 16.31 -1.91
C GLY A 196 2.70 15.27 -3.00
N ILE A 197 3.17 15.71 -4.17
CA ILE A 197 3.61 14.82 -5.25
C ILE A 197 4.77 13.93 -4.77
N ASN A 198 5.82 14.51 -4.18
CA ASN A 198 6.97 13.73 -3.70
C ASN A 198 6.59 12.70 -2.63
N LYS A 199 5.67 13.06 -1.73
CA LYS A 199 5.13 12.13 -0.73
C LYS A 199 4.42 10.96 -1.40
N TRP A 200 3.61 11.21 -2.43
CA TRP A 200 2.98 10.14 -3.22
C TRP A 200 3.98 9.23 -3.94
N LEU A 201 4.99 9.82 -4.58
CA LEU A 201 6.05 9.05 -5.26
C LEU A 201 6.71 8.08 -4.29
N SER A 202 7.08 8.57 -3.10
CA SER A 202 7.67 7.75 -2.05
C SER A 202 6.75 6.61 -1.58
N PHE A 203 5.44 6.85 -1.53
CA PHE A 203 4.46 5.85 -1.12
C PHE A 203 4.18 4.82 -2.22
N SER A 204 4.20 5.24 -3.48
CA SER A 204 3.99 4.36 -4.64
C SER A 204 5.14 3.36 -4.82
N LEU A 205 6.39 3.79 -4.58
CA LEU A 205 7.57 2.91 -4.52
C LEU A 205 7.41 1.79 -3.47
N LEU A 206 6.80 2.09 -2.32
CA LEU A 206 6.50 1.08 -1.31
C LEU A 206 5.42 0.09 -1.81
N CYS A 207 4.45 0.56 -2.59
CA CYS A 207 3.42 -0.31 -3.18
C CYS A 207 4.00 -1.27 -4.23
N GLU A 208 4.96 -0.83 -5.05
CA GLU A 208 5.66 -1.70 -6.02
C GLU A 208 6.34 -2.89 -5.33
N HIS A 209 6.98 -2.66 -4.18
CA HIS A 209 7.64 -3.74 -3.43
C HIS A 209 6.64 -4.81 -2.95
N TYR A 210 5.47 -4.38 -2.47
CA TYR A 210 4.44 -5.26 -1.92
C TYR A 210 3.61 -5.96 -3.00
N GLN A 211 3.27 -5.27 -4.10
CA GLN A 211 2.53 -5.83 -5.24
C GLN A 211 3.41 -6.63 -6.23
N GLY A 212 4.74 -6.57 -6.09
CA GLY A 212 5.67 -7.35 -6.91
C GLY A 212 6.13 -8.64 -6.24
N GLU A 213 7.27 -8.56 -5.56
CA GLU A 213 7.99 -9.72 -5.01
C GLU A 213 7.21 -10.42 -3.88
N LYS A 214 6.61 -9.63 -2.98
CA LYS A 214 5.87 -10.16 -1.83
C LYS A 214 4.59 -10.85 -2.25
N GLN A 215 3.81 -10.24 -3.14
CA GLN A 215 2.63 -10.84 -3.72
C GLN A 215 2.94 -12.17 -4.43
N LEU A 216 4.01 -12.22 -5.24
CA LEU A 216 4.44 -13.47 -5.89
C LEU A 216 4.80 -14.57 -4.87
N ASN A 217 5.51 -14.22 -3.80
CA ASN A 217 5.85 -15.15 -2.73
C ASN A 217 4.60 -15.69 -2.01
N CYS A 218 3.58 -14.85 -1.81
CA CYS A 218 2.29 -15.28 -1.27
C CYS A 218 1.58 -16.25 -2.22
N GLN A 219 1.52 -15.94 -3.52
CA GLN A 219 0.92 -16.82 -4.54
C GLN A 219 1.61 -18.19 -4.58
N GLN A 220 2.95 -18.21 -4.58
CA GLN A 220 3.71 -19.46 -4.52
C GLN A 220 3.42 -20.25 -3.25
N THR A 221 3.38 -19.57 -2.09
CA THR A 221 3.07 -20.21 -0.82
C THR A 221 1.66 -20.79 -0.80
N LEU A 222 0.67 -20.09 -1.36
CA LEU A 222 -0.70 -20.56 -1.52
C LEU A 222 -0.79 -21.79 -2.42
N GLY A 223 -0.11 -21.76 -3.58
CA GLY A 223 -0.03 -22.92 -4.48
C GLY A 223 0.58 -24.14 -3.79
N GLU A 224 1.69 -23.96 -3.06
CA GLU A 224 2.30 -25.05 -2.30
C GLU A 224 1.40 -25.58 -1.18
N LEU A 225 0.57 -24.74 -0.56
CA LEU A 225 -0.42 -25.18 0.44
C LEU A 225 -1.55 -25.97 -0.21
N GLY A 226 -2.05 -25.53 -1.38
CA GLY A 226 -3.04 -26.27 -2.17
C GLY A 226 -2.53 -27.64 -2.60
N ASP A 227 -1.31 -27.72 -3.12
CA ASP A 227 -0.67 -28.99 -3.50
C ASP A 227 -0.54 -29.95 -2.32
N ILE A 228 -0.22 -29.44 -1.12
CA ILE A 228 -0.13 -30.24 0.10
C ILE A 228 -1.51 -30.75 0.51
N GLN A 229 -2.55 -29.90 0.46
CA GLN A 229 -3.93 -30.27 0.75
C GLN A 229 -4.41 -31.39 -0.17
N GLU A 230 -4.28 -31.22 -1.49
CA GLU A 230 -4.75 -32.18 -2.49
C GLU A 230 -4.06 -33.55 -2.31
N ARG A 231 -2.73 -33.54 -2.09
CA ARG A 231 -1.98 -34.77 -1.85
C ARG A 231 -2.42 -35.49 -0.58
N TRP A 232 -2.68 -34.74 0.49
CA TRP A 232 -3.14 -35.31 1.75
C TRP A 232 -4.54 -35.89 1.62
N LEU A 233 -5.47 -35.20 0.96
CA LEU A 233 -6.80 -35.68 0.65
C LEU A 233 -6.76 -36.99 -0.17
N ASN A 234 -5.94 -37.04 -1.22
CA ASN A 234 -5.84 -38.25 -2.03
C ASN A 234 -5.29 -39.43 -1.22
N MET A 235 -4.30 -39.20 -0.35
CA MET A 235 -3.76 -40.25 0.52
C MET A 235 -4.80 -40.73 1.55
N SER A 236 -5.57 -39.83 2.17
CA SER A 236 -6.58 -40.20 3.16
C SER A 236 -7.73 -40.98 2.52
N LEU A 237 -8.23 -40.56 1.36
CA LEU A 237 -9.25 -41.28 0.59
C LEU A 237 -8.78 -42.69 0.19
N GLN A 238 -7.53 -42.81 -0.29
CA GLN A 238 -6.95 -44.13 -0.58
C GLN A 238 -6.85 -45.02 0.66
N LEU A 239 -6.52 -44.44 1.81
CA LEU A 239 -6.42 -45.18 3.07
C LEU A 239 -7.80 -45.68 3.54
N PHE A 240 -8.82 -44.82 3.52
CA PHE A 240 -10.18 -45.21 3.87
C PHE A 240 -10.75 -46.27 2.91
N SER A 241 -10.46 -46.18 1.61
CA SER A 241 -10.89 -47.18 0.63
C SER A 241 -10.32 -48.59 0.88
N ARG A 242 -9.14 -48.68 1.51
CA ARG A 242 -8.47 -49.96 1.84
C ARG A 242 -8.91 -50.52 3.19
N HIS A 243 -9.58 -49.73 4.02
CA HIS A 243 -9.95 -50.06 5.39
C HIS A 243 -11.41 -49.66 5.67
N PRO A 244 -12.39 -50.32 5.03
CA PRO A 244 -13.80 -50.06 5.29
C PRO A 244 -14.18 -50.39 6.74
N SER A 245 -15.23 -49.75 7.22
CA SER A 245 -15.81 -49.99 8.54
C SER A 245 -16.26 -51.45 8.72
N ALA A 246 -16.52 -51.85 9.96
CA ALA A 246 -16.96 -53.22 10.28
C ALA A 246 -18.29 -53.62 9.59
N ASP A 247 -19.08 -52.64 9.17
CA ASP A 247 -20.33 -52.77 8.41
C ASP A 247 -20.13 -52.73 6.87
N GLY A 248 -18.89 -52.57 6.39
CA GLY A 248 -18.55 -52.43 4.98
C GLY A 248 -18.77 -51.02 4.40
N GLY A 249 -19.21 -50.06 5.22
CA GLY A 249 -19.39 -48.66 4.84
C GLY A 249 -18.09 -47.84 4.89
N PRO A 250 -18.13 -46.59 4.40
CA PRO A 250 -17.03 -45.64 4.58
C PRO A 250 -16.76 -45.41 6.09
N PRO A 251 -15.48 -45.32 6.51
CA PRO A 251 -15.12 -44.99 7.89
C PRO A 251 -15.71 -43.66 8.36
N GLU A 252 -16.10 -43.56 9.65
CA GLU A 252 -16.60 -42.30 10.23
C GLU A 252 -15.63 -41.12 9.98
N GLY A 253 -14.32 -41.39 10.03
CA GLY A 253 -13.28 -40.39 9.74
C GLY A 253 -13.31 -39.84 8.30
N GLN A 254 -13.97 -40.51 7.36
CA GLN A 254 -14.09 -40.03 5.97
C GLN A 254 -15.07 -38.85 5.85
N HIS A 255 -16.08 -38.77 6.73
CA HIS A 255 -16.99 -37.62 6.74
C HIS A 255 -16.29 -36.37 7.26
N ALA A 256 -15.63 -36.47 8.43
CA ALA A 256 -14.83 -35.39 9.01
C ALA A 256 -13.72 -34.91 8.07
N GLN A 257 -13.09 -35.83 7.34
CA GLN A 257 -12.11 -35.53 6.29
C GLN A 257 -12.70 -34.65 5.16
N THR A 258 -13.92 -34.93 4.75
CA THR A 258 -14.60 -34.21 3.66
C THR A 258 -15.00 -32.80 4.12
N GLU A 259 -15.47 -32.67 5.37
CA GLU A 259 -15.75 -31.37 5.96
C GLU A 259 -14.48 -30.51 6.08
N LEU A 260 -13.38 -31.07 6.57
CA LEU A 260 -12.10 -30.37 6.66
C LEU A 260 -11.61 -29.90 5.29
N ASP A 261 -11.77 -30.73 4.25
CA ASP A 261 -11.35 -30.39 2.90
C ASP A 261 -12.15 -29.22 2.33
N ASN A 262 -13.48 -29.22 2.51
CA ASN A 262 -14.35 -28.12 2.08
C ASN A 262 -13.95 -26.80 2.75
N GLU A 263 -13.72 -26.82 4.07
CA GLU A 263 -13.30 -25.64 4.83
C GLU A 263 -11.92 -25.13 4.40
N LEU A 264 -10.95 -26.03 4.18
CA LEU A 264 -9.62 -25.66 3.71
C LEU A 264 -9.65 -25.11 2.27
N CYS A 265 -10.45 -25.70 1.38
CA CYS A 265 -10.64 -25.21 0.01
C CYS A 265 -11.24 -23.80 0.00
N GLU A 266 -12.29 -23.56 0.78
CA GLU A 266 -12.89 -22.23 0.90
C GLU A 266 -11.89 -21.22 1.47
N LEU A 267 -11.15 -21.58 2.51
CA LEU A 267 -10.15 -20.69 3.12
C LEU A 267 -9.00 -20.37 2.15
N LEU A 268 -8.51 -21.35 1.39
CA LEU A 268 -7.50 -21.11 0.35
C LEU A 268 -8.05 -20.23 -0.78
N ARG A 269 -9.31 -20.43 -1.19
CA ARG A 269 -9.98 -19.59 -2.19
C ARG A 269 -10.11 -18.15 -1.71
N GLU A 270 -10.52 -17.94 -0.46
CA GLU A 270 -10.61 -16.61 0.14
C GLU A 270 -9.25 -15.91 0.22
N LEU A 271 -8.20 -16.64 0.61
CA LEU A 271 -6.84 -16.10 0.66
C LEU A 271 -6.30 -15.81 -0.75
N ASP A 272 -6.60 -16.66 -1.73
CA ASP A 272 -6.19 -16.46 -3.12
C ASP A 272 -6.79 -15.18 -3.69
N VAL A 273 -8.10 -14.96 -3.51
CA VAL A 273 -8.76 -13.70 -3.91
C VAL A 273 -8.13 -12.49 -3.22
N GLN A 274 -7.74 -12.61 -1.96
CA GLN A 274 -7.10 -11.52 -1.21
C GLN A 274 -5.67 -11.23 -1.68
N VAL A 275 -4.88 -12.26 -1.95
CA VAL A 275 -3.49 -12.12 -2.43
C VAL A 275 -3.46 -11.64 -3.88
N ASN A 276 -4.41 -12.07 -4.71
CA ASN A 276 -4.51 -11.68 -6.11
C ASN A 276 -5.20 -10.33 -6.34
N GLY A 277 -5.53 -9.60 -5.26
CA GLY A 277 -6.32 -8.38 -5.28
C GLY A 277 -6.05 -7.46 -6.49
N ASP A 278 -7.02 -7.45 -7.41
CA ASP A 278 -7.20 -6.63 -8.62
C ASP A 278 -5.94 -6.04 -9.29
N ASN A 279 -5.41 -6.76 -10.29
CA ASN A 279 -4.42 -6.26 -11.25
C ASN A 279 -4.77 -4.90 -11.90
N GLY A 280 -6.05 -4.50 -11.92
CA GLY A 280 -6.50 -3.20 -12.44
C GLY A 280 -6.11 -2.00 -11.57
N LEU A 281 -6.00 -2.19 -10.25
CA LEU A 281 -5.63 -1.13 -9.30
C LEU A 281 -4.16 -0.73 -9.49
N HIS A 282 -3.27 -1.73 -9.57
CA HIS A 282 -1.85 -1.52 -9.82
C HIS A 282 -1.62 -0.74 -11.11
N GLY A 283 -2.29 -1.11 -12.21
CA GLY A 283 -2.18 -0.41 -13.49
C GLY A 283 -2.57 1.07 -13.41
N ASN A 284 -3.64 1.41 -12.69
CA ASN A 284 -4.09 2.80 -12.50
C ASN A 284 -3.11 3.60 -11.62
N VAL A 285 -2.60 3.00 -10.55
CA VAL A 285 -1.63 3.62 -9.64
C VAL A 285 -0.30 3.87 -10.37
N MET A 286 0.20 2.90 -11.14
CA MET A 286 1.42 3.05 -11.93
C MET A 286 1.28 4.07 -13.06
N SER A 287 0.10 4.15 -13.69
CA SER A 287 -0.18 5.18 -14.69
C SER A 287 -0.21 6.59 -14.07
N LEU A 288 -0.81 6.74 -12.89
CA LEU A 288 -0.80 7.99 -12.14
C LEU A 288 0.63 8.35 -11.71
N LEU A 289 1.41 7.37 -11.24
CA LEU A 289 2.81 7.52 -10.85
C LEU A 289 3.66 8.09 -11.99
N GLY A 290 3.66 7.45 -13.16
CA GLY A 290 4.47 7.89 -14.30
C GLY A 290 4.10 9.30 -14.78
N LEU A 291 2.81 9.65 -14.75
CA LEU A 291 2.38 11.01 -15.08
C LEU A 291 2.83 12.03 -14.02
N MET A 292 2.78 11.70 -12.73
CA MET A 292 3.18 12.61 -11.64
C MET A 292 4.71 12.82 -11.57
N GLU A 293 5.51 11.77 -11.80
CA GLU A 293 6.98 11.88 -11.84
C GLU A 293 7.46 12.88 -12.90
N SER A 294 6.85 12.81 -14.09
CA SER A 294 7.21 13.69 -15.22
C SER A 294 7.02 15.18 -14.91
N TRP A 295 6.10 15.51 -13.99
CA TRP A 295 5.83 16.88 -13.57
C TRP A 295 6.49 17.25 -12.24
N GLY A 296 6.81 16.29 -11.37
CA GLY A 296 7.51 16.56 -10.11
C GLY A 296 8.86 17.25 -10.33
N SER A 297 9.62 16.81 -11.34
CA SER A 297 10.89 17.44 -11.74
C SER A 297 10.69 18.81 -12.41
N LYS A 298 9.69 18.94 -13.30
CA LYS A 298 9.35 20.23 -13.92
C LYS A 298 8.95 21.28 -12.88
N LEU A 299 8.05 20.95 -11.95
CA LEU A 299 7.63 21.87 -10.88
C LEU A 299 8.79 22.27 -9.95
N ALA A 300 9.77 21.39 -9.72
CA ALA A 300 10.98 21.72 -8.97
C ALA A 300 11.74 22.90 -9.62
N THR A 301 11.90 22.85 -10.95
CA THR A 301 12.61 23.90 -11.71
C THR A 301 11.88 25.24 -11.69
N VAL A 302 10.55 25.23 -11.64
CA VAL A 302 9.70 26.44 -11.58
C VAL A 302 9.81 27.13 -10.23
N ILE A 303 9.95 26.36 -9.14
CA ILE A 303 10.14 26.91 -7.79
C ILE A 303 11.49 27.62 -7.67
N GLU A 304 12.53 27.11 -8.33
CA GLU A 304 13.84 27.76 -8.36
C GLU A 304 13.87 28.99 -9.28
N ASP A 305 13.14 28.95 -10.40
CA ASP A 305 13.14 30.03 -11.39
C ASP A 305 11.79 30.09 -12.14
N PRO A 306 10.87 30.98 -11.71
CA PRO A 306 9.52 31.09 -12.26
C PRO A 306 9.49 31.51 -13.74
N GLU A 307 10.53 32.19 -14.24
CA GLU A 307 10.60 32.67 -15.64
C GLU A 307 10.89 31.54 -16.64
N LYS A 308 11.32 30.37 -16.17
CA LYS A 308 11.64 29.22 -17.05
C LYS A 308 10.43 28.48 -17.60
N MET A 309 9.22 28.74 -17.09
CA MET A 309 8.00 28.07 -17.55
C MET A 309 7.26 28.93 -18.56
N ALA A 310 7.05 28.41 -19.77
CA ALA A 310 6.29 29.09 -20.79
C ALA A 310 4.78 29.04 -20.49
N VAL A 311 4.01 29.99 -21.04
CA VAL A 311 2.53 29.99 -20.93
C VAL A 311 1.92 28.70 -21.49
N SER A 312 2.53 28.10 -22.51
CA SER A 312 2.12 26.80 -23.05
C SER A 312 2.26 25.66 -22.04
N ASP A 313 3.28 25.69 -21.20
CA ASP A 313 3.56 24.65 -20.21
C ASP A 313 2.50 24.66 -19.09
N TRP A 314 1.95 25.84 -18.78
CA TRP A 314 0.83 25.97 -17.85
C TRP A 314 -0.45 25.32 -18.38
N LEU A 315 -0.72 25.44 -19.68
CA LEU A 315 -1.85 24.78 -20.33
C LEU A 315 -1.65 23.26 -20.40
N GLU A 316 -0.41 22.80 -20.53
CA GLU A 316 -0.08 21.38 -20.43
C GLU A 316 -0.25 20.86 -19.01
N LEU A 317 0.14 21.63 -17.99
CA LEU A 317 -0.08 21.29 -16.59
C LEU A 317 -1.58 21.18 -16.29
N GLU A 318 -2.41 22.10 -16.79
CA GLU A 318 -3.87 22.02 -16.62
C GLU A 318 -4.44 20.72 -17.19
N ARG A 319 -4.01 20.31 -18.39
CA ARG A 319 -4.39 19.04 -19.02
C ARG A 319 -3.90 17.83 -18.22
N ALA A 320 -2.67 17.91 -17.70
CA ALA A 320 -2.10 16.85 -16.86
C ALA A 320 -2.91 16.68 -15.56
N LEU A 321 -3.28 17.76 -14.87
CA LEU A 321 -4.10 17.71 -13.66
C LEU A 321 -5.47 17.11 -13.90
N HIS A 322 -6.10 17.44 -15.03
CA HIS A 322 -7.37 16.80 -15.41
C HIS A 322 -7.23 15.29 -15.57
N SER A 323 -6.12 14.85 -16.19
CA SER A 323 -5.80 13.43 -16.35
C SER A 323 -5.52 12.75 -15.01
N TRP A 324 -4.75 13.39 -14.14
CA TRP A 324 -4.45 12.89 -12.79
C TRP A 324 -5.71 12.76 -11.95
N LYS A 325 -6.61 13.76 -12.02
CA LYS A 325 -7.89 13.72 -11.33
C LYS A 325 -8.73 12.52 -11.77
N SER A 326 -8.82 12.28 -13.08
CA SER A 326 -9.56 11.15 -13.64
C SER A 326 -8.99 9.80 -13.15
N LEU A 327 -7.67 9.65 -13.16
CA LEU A 327 -6.99 8.43 -12.69
C LEU A 327 -7.14 8.22 -11.18
N ALA A 328 -7.01 9.29 -10.39
CA ALA A 328 -7.25 9.24 -8.95
C ALA A 328 -8.72 8.90 -8.62
N ASP A 329 -9.68 9.41 -9.39
CA ASP A 329 -11.10 9.09 -9.26
C ASP A 329 -11.42 7.63 -9.63
N GLU A 330 -10.74 7.07 -10.64
CA GLU A 330 -10.84 5.65 -10.98
C GLU A 330 -10.23 4.77 -9.88
N ALA A 331 -9.00 5.08 -9.44
CA ALA A 331 -8.34 4.34 -8.37
C ALA A 331 -9.14 4.39 -7.06
N PHE A 332 -9.71 5.55 -6.72
CA PHE A 332 -10.54 5.70 -5.52
C PHE A 332 -11.85 4.90 -5.59
N ARG A 333 -12.53 4.86 -6.75
CA ARG A 333 -13.76 4.06 -6.94
C ARG A 333 -13.52 2.58 -6.71
N HIS A 334 -12.38 2.06 -7.17
CA HIS A 334 -11.98 0.68 -6.90
C HIS A 334 -11.81 0.39 -5.40
N PHE A 335 -11.32 1.35 -4.61
CA PHE A 335 -11.20 1.20 -3.15
C PHE A 335 -12.52 1.30 -2.41
N SER A 336 -13.41 2.23 -2.78
CA SER A 336 -14.72 2.40 -2.12
C SER A 336 -15.64 1.20 -2.33
N ASN A 337 -15.61 0.57 -3.51
CA ASN A 337 -16.43 -0.62 -3.77
C ASN A 337 -16.00 -1.86 -2.93
N LYS A 338 -14.78 -1.87 -2.37
CA LYS A 338 -14.31 -2.95 -1.49
C LYS A 338 -14.84 -2.82 -0.05
N THR A 339 -15.10 -1.61 0.43
CA THR A 339 -15.60 -1.40 1.81
C THR A 339 -17.08 -1.75 1.97
N ASP A 340 -17.87 -1.67 0.90
CA ASP A 340 -19.32 -1.95 0.93
C ASP A 340 -19.66 -3.45 0.81
N ASN A 341 -18.69 -4.31 0.47
CA ASN A 341 -18.90 -5.75 0.28
C ASN A 341 -18.52 -6.62 1.48
N LYS A 342 -18.40 -6.04 2.69
CA LYS A 342 -18.36 -6.87 3.91
C LYS A 342 -19.80 -7.16 4.37
N PRO A 343 -20.27 -8.42 4.37
CA PRO A 343 -21.43 -8.74 5.18
C PRO A 343 -21.03 -8.53 6.64
N ASP A 344 -21.83 -7.74 7.36
CA ASP A 344 -21.78 -7.66 8.80
C ASP A 344 -21.98 -9.07 9.38
N THR A 345 -20.91 -9.74 9.76
CA THR A 345 -20.97 -10.91 10.62
C THR A 345 -20.84 -10.42 12.06
N SER A 346 -21.99 -10.20 12.68
CA SER A 346 -22.18 -10.19 14.13
C SER A 346 -22.03 -11.58 14.72
#